data_AF-A0A966JN51-F1
#
_entry.id   AF-A0A966JN51-F1
#
_cell.length_a   1.000
_cell.length_b   1.000
_cell.length_c   1.000
_cell.angle_alpha   90.00
_cell.angle_beta   90.00
_cell.angle_gamma   90.00
#
_symmetry.space_group_name_H-M   'P 1'
#
loop_
_entity.id
_entity.type
_entity.pdbx_description
1 polymer ?
#
loop_
_entity_poly.entity_id
_entity_poly.type
_entity_poly.pdbx_seq_one_letter_code
_entity_poly.pdbx_strand_id
1 'polypeptide(L)'
;MNTLSISYQFVILIALVAISAFFSLAETSLMTLNRYRLKHLVSQGNHAAKLTHKLLSSTDKLLGVILLCKEFANAASAMLVTVITVRLYGEGQIALMAGTLVTTFLILIFGEVSPKVIAASKPERFAFFCSYILYPLLKILYPIVILVNLFVLTFVKIFNVKIDFNNNLHAISMDELRSIISEAGQFIPNQHRKILLNLFELERITVDDIMIPHTFVESIDFDLTDEEI
;
A
#
# COMPACT_ATOMS: atom_id res chain seq x y z
N MET A 1 19.11 33.55 26.34
CA MET A 1 18.88 32.50 25.30
C MET A 1 17.94 33.09 24.27
N ASN A 2 18.44 33.30 23.05
CA ASN A 2 17.73 34.02 21.98
C ASN A 2 16.31 33.47 21.79
N THR A 3 15.33 34.23 22.24
CA THR A 3 13.92 33.91 22.06
C THR A 3 13.61 34.11 20.59
N LEU A 4 13.62 33.01 19.80
CA LEU A 4 13.04 33.01 18.46
C LEU A 4 11.70 33.74 18.54
N SER A 5 11.53 34.77 17.69
CA SER A 5 10.30 35.56 17.65
C SER A 5 9.12 34.63 17.41
N ILE A 6 7.97 34.96 18.00
CA ILE A 6 6.73 34.17 17.88
C ILE A 6 6.38 33.91 16.41
N SER A 7 6.65 34.87 15.52
CA SER A 7 6.49 34.70 14.08
C SER A 7 7.30 33.53 13.50
N TYR A 8 8.56 33.37 13.90
CA TYR A 8 9.39 32.24 13.48
C TYR A 8 8.84 30.90 14.00
N GLN A 9 8.29 30.87 15.21
CA GLN A 9 7.69 29.66 15.77
C GLN A 9 6.47 29.21 14.96
N PHE A 10 5.62 30.15 14.51
CA PHE A 10 4.50 29.86 13.62
C PHE A 10 4.96 29.37 12.23
N VAL A 11 6.02 29.96 11.67
CA VAL A 11 6.57 29.49 10.38
C VAL A 11 7.10 28.06 10.50
N ILE A 12 7.80 27.74 11.60
CA ILE A 12 8.30 26.39 11.86
C ILE A 12 7.12 25.41 12.05
N LEU A 13 6.07 25.82 12.77
CA LEU A 13 4.86 25.01 12.96
C LEU A 13 4.23 24.65 11.61
N ILE A 14 4.00 25.65 10.74
CA ILE A 14 3.42 25.43 9.41
C ILE A 14 4.32 24.50 8.58
N ALA A 15 5.64 24.67 8.64
CA ALA A 15 6.59 23.80 7.96
C ALA A 15 6.50 22.35 8.47
N LEU A 16 6.41 22.13 9.79
CA LEU A 16 6.28 20.79 10.36
C LEU A 16 4.97 20.11 9.96
N VAL A 17 3.84 20.85 9.96
CA VAL A 17 2.55 20.33 9.47
C VAL A 17 2.63 19.98 7.99
N ALA A 18 3.28 20.81 7.17
CA ALA A 18 3.48 20.52 5.75
C ALA A 18 4.36 19.29 5.52
N ILE A 19 5.39 19.09 6.35
CA ILE A 19 6.23 17.88 6.33
C ILE A 19 5.41 16.65 6.69
N SER A 20 4.60 16.71 7.75
CA SER A 20 3.68 15.62 8.14
C SER A 20 2.69 15.30 7.02
N ALA A 21 2.10 16.33 6.41
CA ALA A 21 1.22 16.21 5.25
C ALA A 21 1.88 15.52 4.06
N PHE A 22 3.13 15.88 3.74
CA PHE A 22 3.90 15.25 2.68
C PHE A 22 4.11 13.75 2.95
N PHE A 23 4.47 13.37 4.17
CA PHE A 23 4.65 11.96 4.53
C PHE A 23 3.33 11.17 4.48
N SER A 24 2.23 11.76 4.95
CA SER A 24 0.89 11.16 4.88
C SER A 24 0.39 10.98 3.43
N LEU A 25 0.66 11.97 2.57
CA LEU A 25 0.40 11.92 1.12
C LEU A 25 1.22 10.80 0.45
N ALA A 26 2.51 10.72 0.79
CA ALA A 26 3.41 9.71 0.26
C ALA A 26 2.97 8.30 0.66
N GLU A 27 2.70 8.07 1.94
CA GLU A 27 2.21 6.80 2.49
C GLU A 27 1.04 6.26 1.65
N THR A 28 -0.01 7.07 1.54
CA THR A 28 -1.26 6.64 0.90
C THR A 28 -1.08 6.46 -0.60
N SER A 29 -0.37 7.38 -1.27
CA SER A 29 -0.16 7.29 -2.71
C SER A 29 0.65 6.05 -3.10
N LEU A 30 1.64 5.66 -2.27
CA LEU A 30 2.46 4.47 -2.48
C LEU A 30 1.65 3.18 -2.21
N MET A 31 0.83 3.15 -1.16
CA MET A 31 0.05 1.95 -0.79
C MET A 31 -1.14 1.70 -1.73
N THR A 32 -1.74 2.75 -2.30
CA THR A 32 -2.88 2.62 -3.23
C THR A 32 -2.46 2.40 -4.68
N LEU A 33 -1.16 2.36 -4.98
CA LEU A 33 -0.66 2.28 -6.35
C LEU A 33 -0.87 0.89 -6.98
N ASN A 34 -1.34 0.84 -8.24
CA ASN A 34 -1.53 -0.41 -8.97
C ASN A 34 -0.17 -1.05 -9.34
N ARG A 35 0.13 -2.20 -8.72
CA ARG A 35 1.40 -2.95 -8.89
C ARG A 35 1.64 -3.42 -10.33
N TYR A 36 0.59 -3.80 -11.06
CA TYR A 36 0.71 -4.27 -12.46
C TYR A 36 1.12 -3.12 -13.37
N ARG A 37 0.43 -1.98 -13.26
CA ARG A 37 0.72 -0.79 -14.05
C ARG A 37 2.11 -0.22 -13.73
N LEU A 38 2.53 -0.26 -12.47
CA LEU A 38 3.89 0.09 -12.07
C LEU A 38 4.93 -0.77 -12.79
N LYS A 39 4.76 -2.10 -12.77
CA LYS A 39 5.69 -3.03 -13.42
C LYS A 39 5.78 -2.78 -14.93
N HIS A 40 4.65 -2.50 -15.56
CA HIS A 40 4.60 -2.11 -16.97
C HIS A 40 5.39 -0.80 -17.24
N LEU A 41 5.18 0.25 -16.44
CA LEU A 41 5.91 1.52 -16.57
C LEU A 41 7.42 1.38 -16.31
N VAL A 42 7.81 0.46 -15.42
CA VAL A 42 9.22 0.09 -15.19
C VAL A 42 9.83 -0.54 -16.44
N SER A 43 9.12 -1.47 -17.08
CA SER A 43 9.55 -2.10 -18.34
C SER A 43 9.65 -1.09 -19.49
N GLN A 44 8.81 -0.06 -19.51
CA GLN A 44 8.88 1.05 -20.46
C GLN A 44 10.03 2.04 -20.18
N GLY A 45 10.81 1.82 -19.12
CA GLY A 45 12.00 2.62 -18.83
C GLY A 45 11.76 3.89 -17.99
N ASN A 46 10.55 4.11 -17.47
CA ASN A 46 10.26 5.30 -16.65
C ASN A 46 11.10 5.29 -15.35
N HIS A 47 11.92 6.33 -15.17
CA HIS A 47 12.84 6.43 -14.03
C HIS A 47 12.11 6.57 -12.69
N ALA A 48 11.05 7.38 -12.63
CA ALA A 48 10.27 7.53 -11.41
C ALA A 48 9.59 6.22 -11.02
N ALA A 49 9.04 5.49 -11.99
CA ALA A 49 8.46 4.17 -11.76
C ALA A 49 9.50 3.16 -11.21
N LYS A 50 10.75 3.20 -11.70
CA LYS A 50 11.85 2.37 -11.19
C LYS A 50 12.16 2.67 -9.72
N LEU A 51 12.24 3.95 -9.34
CA LEU A 51 12.46 4.36 -7.96
C LEU A 51 11.30 3.92 -7.06
N THR A 52 10.07 4.16 -7.48
CA THR A 52 8.86 3.73 -6.75
C THR A 52 8.82 2.22 -6.58
N HIS A 53 9.14 1.45 -7.62
CA HIS A 53 9.21 -0.01 -7.53
C HIS A 53 10.28 -0.47 -6.53
N LYS A 54 11.45 0.17 -6.53
CA LYS A 54 12.51 -0.13 -5.57
C LYS A 54 12.10 0.20 -4.13
N LEU A 55 11.41 1.32 -3.91
CA LEU A 55 10.86 1.66 -2.59
C LEU A 55 9.84 0.61 -2.11
N LEU A 56 8.89 0.23 -2.97
CA LEU A 56 7.86 -0.76 -2.64
C LEU A 56 8.39 -2.19 -2.46
N SER A 57 9.55 -2.51 -3.04
CA SER A 57 10.23 -3.80 -2.78
C SER A 57 10.65 -3.99 -1.32
N SER A 58 10.74 -2.90 -0.56
CA SER A 58 11.09 -2.87 0.86
C SER A 58 10.03 -2.12 1.66
N THR A 59 8.76 -2.50 1.50
CA THR A 59 7.61 -1.80 2.07
C THR A 59 7.71 -1.64 3.59
N ASP A 60 8.18 -2.65 4.33
CA ASP A 60 8.33 -2.57 5.79
C ASP A 60 9.29 -1.46 6.22
N LYS A 61 10.43 -1.36 5.53
CA LYS A 61 11.45 -0.34 5.81
C LYS A 61 10.95 1.05 5.43
N LEU A 62 10.26 1.14 4.29
CA LEU A 62 9.66 2.36 3.80
C LEU A 62 8.59 2.90 4.76
N LEU A 63 7.65 2.05 5.17
CA LEU A 63 6.62 2.39 6.15
C LEU A 63 7.25 2.80 7.48
N GLY A 64 8.28 2.08 7.94
CA GLY A 64 9.03 2.46 9.13
C GLY A 64 9.59 3.88 9.07
N VAL A 65 10.20 4.28 7.94
CA VAL A 65 10.71 5.65 7.76
C VAL A 65 9.58 6.67 7.71
N ILE A 66 8.55 6.41 6.91
CA ILE A 66 7.43 7.35 6.72
C ILE A 66 6.72 7.59 8.06
N LEU A 67 6.42 6.53 8.80
CA LEU A 67 5.78 6.60 10.11
C LEU A 67 6.66 7.36 11.12
N LEU A 68 7.95 7.05 11.18
CA LEU A 68 8.87 7.74 12.08
C LEU A 68 8.93 9.23 11.80
N CYS A 69 9.10 9.63 10.54
CA CYS A 69 9.20 11.05 10.16
C CYS A 69 7.89 11.80 10.39
N LYS A 70 6.75 11.18 10.06
CA LYS A 70 5.42 11.74 10.30
C LYS A 70 5.17 11.93 11.80
N GLU A 71 5.42 10.90 12.60
CA GLU A 71 5.20 10.94 14.05
C GLU A 71 6.12 11.96 14.72
N PHE A 72 7.38 12.02 14.29
CA PHE A 72 8.31 13.04 14.75
C PHE A 72 7.82 14.47 14.44
N ALA A 73 7.34 14.73 13.22
CA ALA A 73 6.82 16.04 12.84
C ALA A 73 5.57 16.43 13.65
N ASN A 74 4.69 15.46 13.93
CA ASN A 74 3.50 15.67 14.75
C ASN A 74 3.87 15.97 16.21
N ALA A 75 4.78 15.18 16.81
CA ALA A 75 5.25 15.39 18.17
C ALA A 75 5.98 16.75 18.32
N ALA A 76 6.83 17.11 17.36
CA ALA A 76 7.51 18.40 17.33
C ALA A 76 6.51 19.57 17.19
N SER A 77 5.47 19.40 16.37
CA SER A 77 4.40 20.39 16.22
C SER A 77 3.64 20.57 17.53
N ALA A 78 3.23 19.48 18.17
CA ALA A 78 2.54 19.52 19.47
C ALA A 78 3.40 20.21 20.55
N MET A 79 4.70 19.91 20.61
CA MET A 79 5.63 20.56 21.52
C MET A 79 5.72 22.07 21.25
N LEU A 80 5.83 22.50 19.98
CA LEU A 80 5.89 23.92 19.62
C LEU A 80 4.61 24.66 19.96
N VAL A 81 3.45 24.03 19.77
CA VAL A 81 2.15 24.62 20.15
C VAL A 81 2.10 24.90 21.65
N THR A 82 2.56 23.95 22.47
CA THR A 82 2.64 24.15 23.92
C THR A 82 3.53 25.36 24.24
N VAL A 83 4.70 25.45 23.63
CA VAL A 83 5.63 26.59 23.83
C VAL A 83 5.02 27.93 23.39
N ILE A 84 4.36 27.96 22.22
CA ILE A 84 3.71 29.17 21.70
C ILE A 84 2.56 29.59 22.63
N THR A 85 1.76 28.64 23.10
CA THR A 85 0.59 28.90 23.94
C THR A 85 1.00 29.45 25.31
N VAL A 86 2.00 28.85 25.95
CA VAL A 86 2.55 29.36 27.23
C VAL A 86 3.08 30.79 27.06
N ARG A 87 3.75 31.09 25.94
CA ARG A 87 4.28 32.44 25.69
C ARG A 87 3.20 33.50 25.45
N LEU A 88 2.12 33.15 24.76
CA LEU A 88 1.06 34.11 24.39
C LEU A 88 0.03 34.33 25.51
N TYR A 89 -0.35 33.26 26.21
CA TYR A 89 -1.47 33.26 27.15
C TYR A 89 -1.05 32.95 28.59
N GLY A 90 0.24 32.77 28.86
CA GLY A 90 0.76 32.37 30.17
C GLY A 90 0.42 30.91 30.51
N GLU A 91 0.55 30.53 31.79
CA GLU A 91 0.23 29.19 32.28
C GLU A 91 -1.28 28.96 32.52
N GLY A 92 -2.13 29.68 31.78
CA GLY A 92 -3.58 29.50 31.85
C GLY A 92 -3.99 28.11 31.34
N GLN A 93 -4.45 27.25 32.25
CA GLN A 93 -4.86 25.87 31.92
C GLN A 93 -5.89 25.80 30.79
N ILE A 94 -6.83 26.74 30.76
CA ILE A 94 -7.89 26.82 29.73
C ILE A 94 -7.30 27.17 28.35
N ALA A 95 -6.33 28.09 28.30
CA ALA A 95 -5.67 28.47 27.05
C ALA A 95 -4.81 27.34 26.50
N LEU A 96 -4.10 26.61 27.37
CA LEU A 96 -3.33 25.42 26.99
C LEU A 96 -4.23 24.32 26.43
N MET A 97 -5.37 24.05 27.09
CA MET A 97 -6.32 23.03 26.66
C MET A 97 -6.95 23.39 25.30
N ALA A 98 -7.42 24.64 25.15
CA ALA A 98 -7.99 25.12 23.89
C ALA A 98 -6.97 25.12 22.74
N GLY A 99 -5.73 25.62 22.99
CA GLY A 99 -4.67 25.64 22.00
C GLY A 99 -4.24 24.25 21.53
N THR A 100 -4.17 23.29 22.46
CA THR A 100 -3.86 21.88 22.14
C THR A 100 -4.97 21.24 21.31
N LEU A 101 -6.24 21.47 21.67
CA LEU A 101 -7.38 20.86 20.98
C LEU A 101 -7.52 21.40 19.55
N VAL A 102 -7.48 22.73 19.40
CA VAL A 102 -7.52 23.39 18.09
C VAL A 102 -6.34 22.94 17.22
N THR A 103 -5.13 22.90 17.77
CA THR A 103 -3.98 22.53 16.94
C THR A 103 -3.96 21.05 16.59
N THR A 104 -4.35 20.17 17.52
CA THR A 104 -4.50 18.74 17.22
C THR A 104 -5.51 18.53 16.08
N PHE A 105 -6.64 19.25 16.11
CA PHE A 105 -7.62 19.23 15.03
C PHE A 105 -7.04 19.72 13.70
N LEU A 106 -6.26 20.81 13.71
CA LEU A 106 -5.58 21.33 12.51
C LEU A 106 -4.54 20.34 11.97
N ILE A 107 -3.71 19.74 12.82
CA ILE A 107 -2.73 18.72 12.42
C ILE A 107 -3.45 17.50 11.83
N LEU A 108 -4.54 17.05 12.45
CA LEU A 108 -5.32 15.92 11.97
C LEU A 108 -5.92 16.19 10.59
N ILE A 109 -6.51 17.36 10.36
CA ILE A 109 -7.11 17.69 9.06
C ILE A 109 -6.02 17.93 8.01
N PHE A 110 -5.13 18.89 8.25
CA PHE A 110 -4.19 19.37 7.25
C PHE A 110 -2.95 18.50 7.13
N GLY A 111 -2.48 17.92 8.22
CA GLY A 111 -1.30 17.05 8.28
C GLY A 111 -1.61 15.60 7.95
N GLU A 112 -2.84 15.14 8.20
CA GLU A 112 -3.16 13.70 8.09
C GLU A 112 -4.30 13.39 7.13
N VAL A 113 -5.52 13.80 7.40
CA VAL A 113 -6.72 13.34 6.68
C VAL A 113 -6.79 13.91 5.26
N SER A 114 -6.65 15.22 5.08
CA SER A 114 -6.75 15.85 3.75
C SER A 114 -5.68 15.33 2.78
N PRO A 115 -4.39 15.22 3.16
CA PRO A 115 -3.38 14.62 2.29
C PRO A 115 -3.71 13.18 1.88
N LYS A 116 -4.25 12.34 2.77
CA LYS A 116 -4.63 10.96 2.45
C LYS A 116 -5.70 10.91 1.36
N VAL A 117 -6.73 11.75 1.47
CA VAL A 117 -7.81 11.83 0.48
C VAL A 117 -7.29 12.29 -0.89
N ILE A 118 -6.39 13.28 -0.90
CA ILE A 118 -5.77 13.79 -2.13
C ILE A 118 -4.84 12.72 -2.77
N ALA A 119 -4.08 11.99 -1.95
CA ALA A 119 -3.22 10.92 -2.43
C ALA A 119 -4.01 9.77 -3.07
N ALA A 120 -5.12 9.37 -2.44
CA ALA A 120 -5.95 8.27 -2.91
C ALA A 120 -6.61 8.54 -4.27
N SER A 121 -6.87 9.81 -4.59
CA SER A 121 -7.52 10.19 -5.85
C SER A 121 -6.56 10.21 -7.06
N LYS A 122 -5.26 10.44 -6.87
CA LYS A 122 -4.23 10.39 -7.94
C LYS A 122 -2.93 9.71 -7.48
N PRO A 123 -2.96 8.42 -7.14
CA PRO A 123 -1.83 7.74 -6.49
C PRO A 123 -0.56 7.73 -7.35
N GLU A 124 -0.65 7.50 -8.66
CA GLU A 124 0.52 7.42 -9.54
C GLU A 124 1.36 8.72 -9.55
N ARG A 125 0.70 9.87 -9.74
CA ARG A 125 1.38 11.15 -9.85
C ARG A 125 2.11 11.51 -8.55
N PHE A 126 1.43 11.33 -7.41
CA PHE A 126 1.98 11.66 -6.11
C PHE A 126 3.06 10.66 -5.68
N ALA A 127 2.84 9.36 -5.88
CA ALA A 127 3.83 8.34 -5.55
C ALA A 127 5.14 8.54 -6.32
N PHE A 128 5.06 8.83 -7.63
CA PHE A 128 6.25 9.05 -8.46
C PHE A 128 7.03 10.30 -8.03
N PHE A 129 6.31 11.38 -7.70
CA PHE A 129 6.92 12.60 -7.19
C PHE A 129 7.57 12.38 -5.82
N CYS A 130 6.83 11.81 -4.86
CA CYS A 130 7.31 11.54 -3.52
C CYS A 130 8.48 10.55 -3.51
N SER A 131 8.52 9.59 -4.44
CA SER A 131 9.59 8.59 -4.56
C SER A 131 10.97 9.21 -4.76
N TYR A 132 11.04 10.36 -5.42
CA TYR A 132 12.31 11.07 -5.63
C TYR A 132 12.90 11.59 -4.32
N ILE A 133 12.06 12.06 -3.40
CA ILE A 133 12.46 12.51 -2.06
C ILE A 133 12.67 11.32 -1.11
N LEU A 134 11.78 10.33 -1.15
CA LEU A 134 11.79 9.21 -0.20
C LEU A 134 12.95 8.26 -0.41
N TYR A 135 13.40 8.05 -1.65
CA TYR A 135 14.50 7.15 -1.93
C TYR A 135 15.82 7.54 -1.24
N PRO A 136 16.33 8.77 -1.37
CA PRO A 136 17.52 9.19 -0.62
C PRO A 136 17.25 9.25 0.89
N LEU A 137 16.06 9.68 1.31
CA LEU A 137 15.69 9.76 2.73
C LEU A 137 15.72 8.38 3.41
N LEU A 138 15.20 7.35 2.74
CA LEU A 138 15.25 5.96 3.20
C LEU A 138 16.70 5.50 3.38
N LYS A 139 17.61 5.88 2.49
CA LYS A 139 19.04 5.52 2.58
C LYS A 139 19.72 6.19 3.78
N ILE A 140 19.36 7.44 4.08
CA ILE A 140 19.91 8.20 5.22
C ILE A 140 19.37 7.66 6.55
N LEU A 141 18.07 7.35 6.62
CA LEU A 141 17.41 6.86 7.84
C LEU A 141 17.49 5.34 8.01
N TYR A 142 18.05 4.63 7.04
CA TYR A 142 18.26 3.18 7.08
C TYR A 142 18.88 2.65 8.39
N PRO A 143 19.95 3.24 8.97
CA PRO A 143 20.52 2.73 10.23
C PRO A 143 19.52 2.80 11.39
N ILE A 144 18.68 3.83 11.44
CA ILE A 144 17.65 3.99 12.47
C ILE A 144 16.56 2.92 12.29
N VAL A 145 16.16 2.65 11.06
CA VAL A 145 15.16 1.61 10.75
C VAL A 145 15.65 0.23 11.16
N ILE A 146 16.92 -0.11 10.91
CA ILE A 146 17.50 -1.39 11.36
C ILE A 146 17.41 -1.52 12.88
N LEU A 147 17.76 -0.45 13.59
CA LEU A 147 17.71 -0.42 15.05
C LEU A 147 16.28 -0.62 15.56
N VAL A 148 15.30 0.09 14.99
CA VAL A 148 13.88 -0.10 15.34
C VAL A 148 13.42 -1.53 15.03
N ASN A 149 13.77 -2.07 13.87
CA ASN A 149 13.40 -3.43 13.50
C ASN A 149 14.01 -4.48 14.44
N LEU A 150 15.23 -4.25 14.94
CA LEU A 150 15.83 -5.10 15.96
C LEU A 150 14.98 -5.14 17.25
N PHE A 151 14.48 -3.99 17.70
CA PHE A 151 13.57 -3.93 18.84
C PHE A 151 12.26 -4.67 18.55
N VAL A 152 11.64 -4.42 17.39
CA VAL A 152 10.39 -5.08 17.00
C VAL A 152 10.57 -6.60 16.95
N LEU A 153 11.62 -7.11 16.29
CA LEU A 153 11.90 -8.54 16.21
C LEU A 153 12.16 -9.16 17.60
N THR A 154 12.82 -8.44 18.49
CA THR A 154 13.02 -8.88 19.87
C THR A 154 11.69 -8.99 20.62
N PHE A 155 10.82 -7.99 20.48
CA PHE A 155 9.46 -8.01 21.05
C PHE A 155 8.61 -9.15 20.47
N VAL A 156 8.57 -9.30 19.15
CA VAL A 156 7.82 -10.36 18.46
C VAL A 156 8.29 -11.74 18.89
N LYS A 157 9.61 -11.93 19.07
CA LYS A 157 10.20 -13.19 19.55
C LYS A 157 9.72 -13.53 20.97
N ILE A 158 9.51 -12.53 21.83
CA ILE A 158 8.93 -12.72 23.17
C ILE A 158 7.50 -13.23 23.07
N PHE A 159 6.72 -12.78 22.08
CA PHE A 159 5.34 -13.22 21.85
C PHE A 159 5.23 -14.46 20.93
N ASN A 160 6.35 -15.05 20.51
CA ASN A 160 6.43 -16.25 19.68
C ASN A 160 5.63 -16.18 18.35
N VAL A 161 5.50 -14.99 17.77
CA VAL A 161 4.81 -14.78 16.49
C VAL A 161 5.80 -15.02 15.35
N LYS A 162 5.47 -15.95 14.43
CA LYS A 162 6.24 -16.18 13.21
C LYS A 162 5.89 -15.09 12.19
N ILE A 163 6.82 -14.18 11.91
CA ILE A 163 6.66 -13.18 10.84
C ILE A 163 7.44 -13.64 9.62
N ASP A 164 6.74 -13.79 8.50
CA ASP A 164 7.34 -14.10 7.21
C ASP A 164 7.44 -12.82 6.37
N PHE A 165 8.61 -12.17 6.41
CA PHE A 165 8.85 -10.88 5.75
C PHE A 165 9.10 -11.00 4.24
N ASN A 166 9.05 -12.21 3.69
CA ASN A 166 9.59 -12.52 2.37
C ASN A 166 8.52 -12.97 1.37
N ASN A 167 7.27 -12.51 1.52
CA ASN A 167 6.23 -12.66 0.50
C ASN A 167 6.54 -11.78 -0.72
N ASN A 168 7.59 -12.19 -1.44
CA ASN A 168 7.81 -11.91 -2.84
C ASN A 168 6.51 -12.19 -3.56
N LEU A 169 5.93 -11.15 -4.16
CA LEU A 169 4.82 -11.18 -5.11
C LEU A 169 3.69 -12.12 -4.65
N HIS A 170 2.54 -11.58 -4.24
CA HIS A 170 1.30 -12.35 -4.33
C HIS A 170 1.17 -12.87 -5.77
N ALA A 171 1.70 -14.06 -6.02
CA ALA A 171 1.49 -14.81 -7.22
C ALA A 171 0.01 -15.10 -7.14
N ILE A 172 -0.76 -14.38 -7.96
CA ILE A 172 -2.20 -14.55 -8.01
C ILE A 172 -2.43 -16.04 -8.21
N SER A 173 -3.05 -16.66 -7.22
CA SER A 173 -3.44 -18.05 -7.36
C SER A 173 -4.48 -18.15 -8.47
N MET A 174 -4.59 -19.31 -9.11
CA MET A 174 -5.59 -19.50 -10.17
C MET A 174 -7.01 -19.19 -9.68
N ASP A 175 -7.28 -19.38 -8.39
CA ASP A 175 -8.56 -19.07 -7.76
C ASP A 175 -8.77 -17.55 -7.54
N GLU A 176 -7.72 -16.80 -7.23
CA GLU A 176 -7.76 -15.33 -7.19
C GLU A 176 -7.95 -14.75 -8.60
N LEU A 177 -7.29 -15.32 -9.63
CA LEU A 177 -7.48 -14.89 -11.03
C LEU A 177 -8.91 -15.14 -11.50
N ARG A 178 -9.48 -16.31 -11.16
CA ARG A 178 -10.90 -16.65 -11.41
C ARG A 178 -11.83 -15.65 -10.75
N SER A 179 -11.52 -15.23 -9.53
CA SER A 179 -12.31 -14.25 -8.78
C SER A 179 -12.28 -12.86 -9.42
N ILE A 180 -11.09 -12.39 -9.82
CA ILE A 180 -10.91 -11.11 -10.53
C ILE A 180 -11.68 -11.10 -11.86
N ILE A 181 -11.63 -12.18 -12.64
CA ILE A 181 -12.34 -12.29 -13.93
C ILE A 181 -13.85 -12.35 -13.74
N SER A 182 -14.32 -13.02 -12.68
CA SER A 182 -15.74 -13.06 -12.33
C SER A 182 -16.27 -11.67 -11.97
N GLU A 183 -15.49 -10.91 -11.19
CA GLU A 183 -15.84 -9.56 -10.70
C GLU A 183 -15.70 -8.49 -11.80
N ALA A 184 -14.73 -8.62 -12.70
CA ALA A 184 -14.56 -7.76 -13.88
C ALA A 184 -15.63 -7.97 -14.98
N GLY A 185 -16.63 -8.82 -14.74
CA GLY A 185 -17.67 -9.19 -15.71
C GLY A 185 -18.53 -8.04 -16.28
N GLN A 186 -18.44 -6.83 -15.70
CA GLN A 186 -19.06 -5.61 -16.26
C GLN A 186 -18.31 -5.05 -17.48
N PHE A 187 -17.01 -5.34 -17.62
CA PHE A 187 -16.15 -4.80 -18.68
C PHE A 187 -15.79 -5.83 -19.76
N ILE A 188 -16.13 -7.10 -19.56
CA ILE A 188 -15.82 -8.21 -20.47
C ILE A 188 -17.13 -8.83 -20.97
N PRO A 189 -17.34 -8.96 -22.30
CA PRO A 189 -18.54 -9.62 -22.83
C PRO A 189 -18.72 -11.03 -22.27
N ASN A 190 -19.96 -11.39 -21.95
CA ASN A 190 -20.31 -12.66 -21.29
C ASN A 190 -19.76 -13.92 -21.99
N GLN A 191 -19.64 -13.88 -23.32
CA GLN A 191 -19.10 -14.98 -24.13
C GLN A 191 -17.61 -15.23 -23.84
N HIS A 192 -16.79 -14.17 -23.81
CA HIS A 192 -15.36 -14.28 -23.51
C HIS A 192 -15.10 -14.68 -22.07
N ARG A 193 -15.95 -14.24 -21.13
CA ARG A 193 -15.88 -14.66 -19.73
C ARG A 193 -16.09 -16.18 -19.57
N LYS A 194 -17.08 -16.76 -20.25
CA LYS A 194 -17.32 -18.21 -20.22
C LYS A 194 -16.13 -19.00 -20.77
N ILE A 195 -15.53 -18.54 -21.87
CA ILE A 195 -14.37 -19.21 -22.46
C ILE A 195 -13.18 -19.22 -21.50
N LEU A 196 -12.88 -18.07 -20.87
CA LEU A 196 -11.77 -17.97 -19.92
C LEU A 196 -11.99 -18.85 -18.69
N LEU A 197 -13.21 -18.90 -18.15
CA LEU A 197 -13.54 -19.76 -17.02
C LEU A 197 -13.44 -21.25 -17.37
N ASN A 198 -13.94 -21.65 -18.53
CA ASN A 198 -13.87 -23.04 -19.00
C ASN A 198 -12.42 -23.47 -19.28
N LEU A 199 -11.55 -22.55 -19.70
CA LEU A 199 -10.13 -22.83 -19.93
C LEU A 199 -9.41 -23.21 -18.62
N PHE A 200 -9.79 -22.61 -17.49
CA PHE A 200 -9.27 -22.99 -16.17
C PHE A 200 -9.83 -24.33 -15.68
N GLU A 201 -11.07 -24.67 -16.06
CA GLU A 201 -11.66 -25.97 -15.74
C GLU A 201 -11.01 -27.09 -16.54
N LEU A 202 -10.62 -26.83 -17.80
CA LEU A 202 -9.88 -27.76 -18.65
C LEU A 202 -8.56 -28.28 -18.05
N GLU A 203 -7.89 -27.51 -17.19
CA GLU A 203 -6.69 -27.98 -16.48
C GLU A 203 -6.99 -29.07 -15.43
N ARG A 204 -8.23 -29.10 -14.93
CA ARG A 204 -8.69 -30.05 -13.90
C ARG A 204 -9.56 -31.18 -14.45
N ILE A 205 -10.02 -31.06 -15.69
CA ILE A 205 -10.85 -32.05 -16.35
C ILE A 205 -9.96 -33.23 -16.77
N THR A 206 -10.39 -34.43 -16.38
CA THR A 206 -9.75 -35.69 -16.76
C THR A 206 -10.43 -36.31 -17.97
N VAL A 207 -9.81 -37.33 -18.57
CA VAL A 207 -10.42 -38.07 -19.69
C VAL A 207 -11.76 -38.67 -19.28
N ASP A 208 -11.85 -39.15 -18.03
CA ASP A 208 -13.08 -39.76 -17.49
C ASP A 208 -14.25 -38.77 -17.42
N ASP A 209 -13.97 -37.47 -17.26
CA ASP A 209 -14.99 -36.42 -17.16
C ASP A 209 -15.61 -36.05 -18.52
N ILE A 210 -14.93 -36.35 -19.64
CA ILE A 210 -15.39 -36.02 -21.01
C ILE A 210 -15.75 -37.27 -21.81
N MET A 211 -15.14 -38.42 -21.52
CA MET A 211 -15.31 -39.62 -22.33
C MET A 211 -16.78 -40.05 -22.39
N ILE A 212 -17.17 -40.59 -23.54
CA ILE A 212 -18.47 -41.26 -23.67
C ILE A 212 -18.39 -42.53 -22.81
N PRO A 213 -19.28 -42.71 -21.81
CA PRO A 213 -19.24 -43.91 -20.99
C PRO A 213 -19.41 -45.16 -21.86
N HIS A 214 -18.71 -46.26 -21.54
CA HIS A 214 -18.70 -47.48 -22.37
C HIS A 214 -20.12 -48.02 -22.69
N THR A 215 -21.09 -47.77 -21.81
CA THR A 215 -22.49 -48.17 -21.98
C THR A 215 -23.20 -47.45 -23.12
N PHE A 216 -22.70 -46.29 -23.52
CA PHE A 216 -23.21 -45.48 -24.64
C PHE A 216 -22.30 -45.56 -25.88
N VAL A 217 -21.29 -46.43 -25.86
CA VAL A 217 -20.44 -46.66 -27.02
C VAL A 217 -21.18 -47.62 -27.95
N GLU A 218 -21.57 -47.12 -29.12
CA GLU A 218 -21.98 -47.99 -30.22
C GLU A 218 -20.75 -48.75 -30.72
N SER A 219 -20.79 -50.07 -30.59
CA SER A 219 -19.73 -50.97 -31.04
C SER A 219 -20.31 -51.96 -32.02
N ILE A 220 -19.57 -52.20 -33.10
CA ILE A 220 -19.91 -53.21 -34.11
C ILE A 220 -19.09 -54.45 -33.78
N ASP A 221 -19.77 -55.60 -33.66
CA ASP A 221 -19.11 -56.89 -33.53
C ASP A 221 -18.58 -57.33 -34.90
N PHE A 222 -17.32 -57.77 -34.96
CA PHE A 222 -16.68 -58.20 -36.20
C PHE A 222 -17.23 -59.53 -36.72
N ASP A 223 -17.96 -60.27 -35.89
CA ASP A 223 -18.61 -61.52 -36.26
C ASP A 223 -20.04 -61.33 -36.84
N LEU A 224 -20.54 -60.08 -36.91
CA LEU A 224 -21.85 -59.76 -37.51
C LEU A 224 -21.80 -59.82 -39.04
N THR A 225 -22.88 -60.32 -39.64
CA THR A 225 -23.07 -60.31 -41.08
C THR A 225 -23.55 -58.94 -41.59
N ASP A 226 -23.30 -58.58 -42.85
CA ASP A 226 -23.67 -57.26 -43.44
C ASP A 226 -25.17 -56.91 -43.35
N GLU A 227 -26.05 -57.90 -43.12
CA GLU A 227 -27.50 -57.70 -42.93
C GLU A 227 -27.88 -57.35 -41.47
N GLU A 228 -26.96 -57.51 -40.52
CA GLU A 228 -27.18 -57.36 -39.07
C GLU A 228 -26.46 -56.13 -38.46
N ILE A 229 -25.67 -55.40 -39.26
CA ILE A 229 -25.01 -54.12 -38.94
C ILE A 229 -25.94 -52.96 -39.28
#